data_AF-A0A9D6GDT7-F1
#
_entry.id   AF-A0A9D6GDT7-F1
#
_cell.length_a   1.000
_cell.length_b   1.000
_cell.length_c   1.000
_cell.angle_alpha   90.00
_cell.angle_beta   90.00
_cell.angle_gamma   90.00
#
_symmetry.space_group_name_H-M   'P 1'
#
loop_
_entity.id
_entity.type
_entity.pdbx_description
1 polymer ?
#
loop_
_entity_poly.entity_id
_entity_poly.type
_entity_poly.pdbx_seq_one_letter_code
_entity_poly.pdbx_strand_id
1 'polypeptide(L)'
;WLTVNYLGQPDNGVILASYIGSVIMAGAFLAIGSCISSLTKNQVIAFIVAATVCFLFTLSGLELVLNFFRAWAPELLIRTIASMSFLTHFTAVTKGVIEFRDLIFFASLIVFWLFANVVAVDFRKAA
;
A
#
# COMPACT_ATOMS: atom_id res chain seq x y z
N TRP A 1 -20.60 13.46 -3.83
CA TRP A 1 -21.65 13.72 -2.84
C TRP A 1 -22.94 14.25 -3.47
N LEU A 2 -22.96 15.44 -4.09
CA LEU A 2 -24.17 16.05 -4.68
C LEU A 2 -24.86 15.19 -5.75
N THR A 3 -24.14 14.69 -6.76
CA THR A 3 -24.71 13.88 -7.85
C THR A 3 -25.18 12.49 -7.38
N VAL A 4 -24.48 11.88 -6.42
CA VAL A 4 -24.78 10.52 -5.95
C VAL A 4 -25.98 10.49 -5.00
N ASN A 5 -26.13 11.51 -4.15
CA ASN A 5 -27.33 11.69 -3.31
C ASN A 5 -28.54 12.14 -4.13
N TYR A 6 -28.33 12.68 -5.35
CA TYR A 6 -29.41 13.04 -6.27
C TYR A 6 -29.93 11.83 -7.08
N LEU A 7 -29.05 10.87 -7.44
CA LEU A 7 -29.40 9.67 -8.21
C LEU A 7 -29.91 8.49 -7.36
N GLY A 8 -29.81 8.54 -6.03
CA GLY A 8 -30.26 7.47 -5.14
C GLY A 8 -30.07 7.79 -3.64
N GLN A 9 -30.17 6.76 -2.79
CA GLN A 9 -29.85 6.83 -1.35
C GLN A 9 -28.51 6.11 -1.07
N PRO A 10 -27.37 6.65 -1.52
CA PRO A 10 -26.08 6.03 -1.24
C PRO A 10 -25.77 6.09 0.26
N ASP A 11 -25.15 5.05 0.78
CA ASP A 11 -24.58 5.09 2.12
C ASP A 11 -23.35 6.00 2.12
N ASN A 12 -23.58 7.23 2.58
CA ASN A 12 -22.58 8.27 2.72
C ASN A 12 -21.42 7.87 3.66
N GLY A 13 -21.64 6.93 4.58
CA GLY A 13 -20.60 6.35 5.44
C GLY A 13 -19.58 5.54 4.64
N VAL A 14 -20.05 4.71 3.70
CA VAL A 14 -19.17 3.92 2.80
C VAL A 14 -18.34 4.83 1.90
N ILE A 15 -18.93 5.92 1.42
CA ILE A 15 -18.25 6.91 0.58
C ILE A 15 -17.11 7.55 1.37
N LEU A 16 -17.40 8.06 2.57
CA LEU A 16 -16.38 8.69 3.42
C LEU A 16 -15.27 7.69 3.79
N ALA A 17 -15.64 6.47 4.16
CA ALA A 17 -14.69 5.41 4.49
C ALA A 17 -13.75 5.09 3.31
N SER A 18 -14.30 4.99 2.10
CA SER A 18 -13.52 4.72 0.88
C SER A 18 -12.54 5.86 0.57
N TYR A 19 -12.93 7.13 0.77
CA TYR A 19 -12.02 8.26 0.61
C TYR A 19 -10.87 8.23 1.63
N ILE A 20 -11.19 8.00 2.91
CA ILE A 20 -10.17 7.90 3.97
C ILE A 20 -9.20 6.75 3.69
N GLY A 21 -9.72 5.58 3.33
CA GLY A 21 -8.89 4.43 2.94
C GLY A 21 -7.98 4.72 1.76
N SER A 22 -8.49 5.43 0.74
CA SER A 22 -7.71 5.80 -0.44
C SER A 22 -6.57 6.76 -0.10
N VAL A 23 -6.80 7.73 0.79
CA VAL A 23 -5.76 8.67 1.24
C VAL A 23 -4.67 7.95 2.02
N ILE A 24 -5.05 7.05 2.93
CA ILE A 24 -4.08 6.27 3.72
C ILE A 24 -3.26 5.35 2.82
N MET A 25 -3.90 4.68 1.86
CA MET A 25 -3.23 3.83 0.86
C MET A 25 -2.27 4.64 -0.02
N ALA A 26 -2.68 5.83 -0.48
CA ALA A 26 -1.81 6.74 -1.23
C ALA A 26 -0.59 7.19 -0.40
N GLY A 27 -0.79 7.46 0.89
CA GLY A 27 0.29 7.79 1.83
C GLY A 27 1.33 6.67 1.94
N ALA A 28 0.89 5.42 1.99
CA ALA A 28 1.78 4.25 2.00
C ALA A 28 2.63 4.15 0.71
N PHE A 29 2.02 4.34 -0.47
CA PHE A 29 2.77 4.37 -1.73
C PHE A 29 3.76 5.53 -1.83
N LEU A 30 3.40 6.70 -1.31
CA LEU A 30 4.30 7.85 -1.25
C LEU A 30 5.51 7.59 -0.35
N ALA A 31 5.31 6.94 0.81
CA ALA A 31 6.40 6.58 1.72
C ALA A 31 7.40 5.61 1.05
N ILE A 32 6.90 4.56 0.38
CA ILE A 32 7.72 3.60 -0.38
C ILE A 32 8.49 4.33 -1.49
N GLY A 33 7.79 5.11 -2.32
CA GLY A 33 8.40 5.81 -3.44
C GLY A 33 9.46 6.82 -3.00
N SER A 34 9.23 7.52 -1.89
CA SER A 34 10.21 8.46 -1.32
C SER A 34 11.49 7.75 -0.89
N CYS A 35 11.37 6.60 -0.22
CA CYS A 35 12.54 5.79 0.18
C CYS A 35 13.34 5.26 -1.02
N ILE A 36 12.67 4.79 -2.08
CA ILE A 36 13.35 4.27 -3.27
C ILE A 36 14.03 5.40 -4.05
N SER A 37 13.39 6.58 -4.07
CA SER A 37 13.95 7.79 -4.68
C SER A 37 15.19 8.27 -3.96
N SER A 38 15.22 8.24 -2.61
CA SER A 38 16.41 8.64 -1.86
C SER A 38 17.61 7.71 -2.07
N LEU A 39 17.38 6.42 -2.36
CA LEU A 39 18.43 5.44 -2.66
C LEU A 39 19.01 5.55 -4.08
N THR A 40 18.30 6.18 -5.02
CA THR A 40 18.66 6.15 -6.44
C THR A 40 19.12 7.51 -6.94
N LYS A 41 20.24 7.58 -7.67
CA LYS A 41 20.72 8.84 -8.27
C LYS A 41 19.98 9.22 -9.57
N ASN A 42 19.43 8.23 -10.26
CA ASN A 42 18.70 8.42 -11.52
C ASN A 42 17.18 8.41 -11.30
N GLN A 43 16.51 9.51 -11.63
CA GLN A 43 15.07 9.71 -11.45
C GLN A 43 14.22 8.69 -12.21
N VAL A 44 14.64 8.26 -13.40
CA VAL A 44 13.89 7.28 -14.21
C VAL A 44 13.93 5.90 -13.54
N ILE A 45 15.10 5.49 -13.05
CA ILE A 45 15.26 4.22 -12.35
C ILE A 45 14.47 4.24 -11.04
N ALA A 46 14.53 5.34 -10.29
CA ALA A 46 13.75 5.53 -9.07
C ALA A 46 12.25 5.32 -9.32
N PHE A 47 11.72 5.92 -10.38
CA PHE A 47 10.31 5.80 -10.75
C PHE A 47 9.93 4.35 -11.11
N ILE A 48 10.71 3.69 -11.97
CA ILE A 48 10.42 2.31 -12.42
C ILE A 48 10.47 1.34 -11.23
N VAL A 49 11.48 1.46 -10.36
CA VAL A 49 11.61 0.59 -9.19
C VAL A 49 10.49 0.85 -8.19
N ALA A 50 10.16 2.12 -7.91
CA ALA A 50 9.05 2.46 -7.03
C ALA A 50 7.71 1.93 -7.56
N ALA A 51 7.41 2.14 -8.85
CA ALA A 51 6.21 1.63 -9.48
C ALA A 51 6.14 0.10 -9.41
N THR A 52 7.26 -0.59 -9.67
CA THR A 52 7.35 -2.06 -9.60
C THR A 52 7.09 -2.56 -8.18
N VAL A 53 7.71 -1.95 -7.17
CA VAL A 53 7.50 -2.33 -5.76
C VAL A 53 6.05 -2.10 -5.33
N CYS A 54 5.49 -0.92 -5.62
CA CYS A 54 4.08 -0.63 -5.32
C CYS A 54 3.12 -1.60 -6.03
N PHE A 55 3.43 -1.96 -7.29
CA PHE A 55 2.65 -2.92 -8.05
C PHE A 55 2.71 -4.32 -7.42
N LEU A 56 3.88 -4.78 -7.00
CA LEU A 56 4.03 -6.06 -6.29
C LEU A 56 3.26 -6.08 -4.96
N PHE A 57 3.32 -5.00 -4.16
CA PHE A 57 2.51 -4.87 -2.94
C PHE A 57 1.01 -4.92 -3.24
N THR A 58 0.57 -4.33 -4.35
CA THR A 58 -0.84 -4.34 -4.76
C THR A 58 -1.27 -5.74 -5.19
N LEU A 59 -0.48 -6.42 -6.03
CA LEU A 59 -0.83 -7.73 -6.56
C LEU A 59 -0.61 -8.90 -5.58
N SER A 60 0.10 -8.68 -4.47
CA SER A 60 0.44 -9.71 -3.48
C SER A 60 -0.76 -10.50 -2.92
N GLY A 61 -1.98 -9.98 -3.02
CA GLY A 61 -3.21 -10.64 -2.58
C GLY A 61 -4.01 -11.31 -3.69
N LEU A 62 -3.56 -11.23 -4.94
CA LEU A 62 -4.19 -11.96 -6.04
C LEU A 62 -3.72 -13.40 -6.03
N GLU A 63 -4.64 -14.32 -6.28
CA GLU A 63 -4.33 -15.75 -6.36
C GLU A 63 -3.27 -16.05 -7.43
N LEU A 64 -3.21 -15.27 -8.51
CA LEU A 64 -2.20 -15.40 -9.55
C LEU A 64 -0.77 -15.23 -9.02
N VAL A 65 -0.54 -14.25 -8.14
CA VAL A 65 0.79 -14.03 -7.53
C VAL A 65 1.05 -15.08 -6.46
N LEU A 66 0.07 -15.37 -5.60
CA LEU A 66 0.22 -16.38 -4.55
C LEU A 66 0.52 -17.77 -5.13
N ASN A 67 -0.09 -18.14 -6.25
CA ASN A 67 0.17 -19.41 -6.95
C ASN A 67 1.58 -19.46 -7.55
N PHE A 68 2.10 -18.34 -8.05
CA PHE A 68 3.49 -18.26 -8.52
C PHE A 68 4.49 -18.47 -7.38
N PHE A 69 4.25 -17.87 -6.20
CA PHE A 69 5.10 -18.07 -5.03
C PHE A 69 4.92 -19.44 -4.38
N ARG A 70 3.73 -20.05 -4.44
CA ARG A 70 3.49 -21.44 -3.97
C ARG A 70 4.39 -22.48 -4.63
N ALA A 71 4.86 -22.21 -5.85
CA ALA A 71 5.72 -23.14 -6.57
C ALA A 71 7.13 -23.30 -5.95
N TRP A 72 7.60 -22.31 -5.18
CA TRP A 72 8.99 -22.30 -4.70
C TRP A 72 9.18 -21.70 -3.29
N ALA A 73 8.17 -21.05 -2.70
CA ALA A 73 8.25 -20.41 -1.40
C ALA A 73 7.54 -21.23 -0.30
N PRO A 74 8.04 -21.22 0.95
CA PRO A 74 7.40 -21.88 2.08
C PRO A 74 6.06 -21.22 2.47
N GLU A 75 5.10 -22.02 2.97
CA GLU A 75 3.73 -21.58 3.32
C GLU A 75 3.69 -20.38 4.28
N LEU A 76 4.64 -20.28 5.20
CA LEU A 76 4.79 -19.16 6.13
C LEU A 76 5.00 -17.82 5.40
N LEU A 77 5.83 -17.83 4.36
CA LEU A 77 6.17 -16.65 3.57
C LEU A 77 4.98 -16.23 2.70
N ILE A 78 4.24 -17.20 2.18
CA ILE A 78 3.03 -16.99 1.38
C ILE A 78 1.90 -16.40 2.22
N ARG A 79 1.69 -16.90 3.45
CA ARG A 79 0.72 -16.34 4.40
C ARG A 79 1.07 -14.91 4.77
N THR A 80 2.36 -14.61 4.94
CA THR A 80 2.83 -13.25 5.26
C THR A 80 2.61 -12.29 4.08
N ILE A 81 2.93 -12.71 2.85
CA ILE A 81 2.68 -11.94 1.63
C ILE A 81 1.17 -11.70 1.43
N ALA A 82 0.35 -12.74 1.62
CA ALA A 82 -1.11 -12.62 1.53
C ALA A 82 -1.66 -11.63 2.57
N SER A 83 -1.11 -11.63 3.78
CA SER A 83 -1.47 -10.67 4.84
C SER A 83 -0.94 -9.25 4.60
N MET A 84 -0.03 -9.06 3.65
CA MET A 84 0.55 -7.77 3.29
C MET A 84 -0.18 -7.10 2.11
N SER A 85 -1.26 -7.69 1.62
CA SER A 85 -1.90 -7.21 0.39
C SER A 85 -2.75 -5.97 0.61
N PHE A 86 -2.34 -4.90 -0.09
CA PHE A 86 -3.06 -3.63 -0.12
C PHE A 86 -4.47 -3.81 -0.68
N LEU A 87 -4.65 -4.70 -1.67
CA LEU A 87 -5.91 -4.90 -2.36
C LEU A 87 -6.95 -5.59 -1.45
N THR A 88 -6.55 -6.58 -0.65
CA THR A 88 -7.45 -7.25 0.29
C THR A 88 -7.90 -6.31 1.41
N HIS A 89 -6.98 -5.51 1.97
CA HIS A 89 -7.32 -4.50 2.98
C HIS A 89 -8.18 -3.38 2.39
N PHE A 90 -7.91 -2.94 1.15
CA PHE A 90 -8.72 -1.92 0.48
C PHE A 90 -10.13 -2.42 0.13
N THR A 91 -10.29 -3.69 -0.23
CA THR A 91 -11.61 -4.28 -0.54
C THR A 91 -12.52 -4.32 0.69
N ALA A 92 -11.96 -4.53 1.89
CA ALA A 92 -12.70 -4.44 3.15
C ALA A 92 -13.20 -2.99 3.41
N VAL A 93 -12.33 -2.00 3.20
CA VAL A 93 -12.69 -0.58 3.34
C VAL A 93 -13.76 -0.15 2.32
N THR A 94 -13.72 -0.70 1.11
CA THR A 94 -14.72 -0.39 0.05
C THR A 94 -16.12 -0.89 0.41
N LYS A 95 -16.24 -1.85 1.33
CA LYS A 95 -17.53 -2.34 1.87
C LYS A 95 -18.06 -1.47 3.02
N GLY A 96 -17.38 -0.38 3.35
CA GLY A 96 -17.80 0.55 4.41
C GLY A 96 -17.36 0.18 5.81
N VAL A 97 -16.61 -0.91 5.96
CA VAL A 97 -16.09 -1.37 7.25
C VAL A 97 -14.64 -0.92 7.34
N ILE A 98 -14.37 0.13 8.12
CA ILE A 98 -13.00 0.48 8.49
C ILE A 98 -12.62 -0.38 9.70
N GLU A 99 -11.89 -1.45 9.46
CA GLU A 99 -11.30 -2.23 10.55
C GLU A 99 -10.04 -1.51 11.08
N PHE A 100 -9.91 -1.46 12.41
CA PHE A 100 -8.72 -0.88 13.06
C PHE A 100 -7.43 -1.61 12.67
N ARG A 101 -7.54 -2.90 12.32
CA ARG A 101 -6.44 -3.73 11.83
C ARG A 101 -5.82 -3.19 10.54
N ASP A 102 -6.66 -2.80 9.59
CA ASP A 102 -6.21 -2.28 8.29
C ASP A 102 -5.54 -0.92 8.47
N LEU A 103 -6.09 -0.09 9.35
CA LEU A 103 -5.53 1.20 9.70
C LEU A 103 -4.13 1.06 10.32
N ILE A 104 -3.96 0.14 11.28
CA ILE A 104 -2.66 -0.16 11.90
C ILE A 104 -1.69 -0.70 10.84
N PHE A 105 -2.15 -1.59 9.96
CA PHE A 105 -1.31 -2.15 8.91
C PHE A 105 -0.71 -1.03 8.03
N PHE A 106 -1.54 -0.16 7.45
CA PHE A 106 -1.06 0.94 6.63
C PHE A 106 -0.20 1.93 7.42
N ALA A 107 -0.60 2.28 8.64
CA ALA A 107 0.17 3.20 9.47
C ALA A 107 1.55 2.65 9.80
N SER A 108 1.66 1.36 10.17
CA SER A 108 2.93 0.70 10.46
C SER A 108 3.85 0.68 9.24
N LEU A 109 3.28 0.44 8.05
CA LEU A 109 4.02 0.40 6.80
C LEU A 109 4.50 1.80 6.39
N ILE A 110 3.68 2.84 6.55
CA ILE A 110 4.07 4.24 6.34
C ILE A 110 5.24 4.61 7.26
N VAL A 111 5.13 4.33 8.57
CA VAL A 111 6.17 4.66 9.55
C VAL A 111 7.46 3.92 9.23
N PHE A 112 7.39 2.63 8.91
CA PHE A 112 8.56 1.82 8.55
C PHE A 112 9.29 2.38 7.32
N TRP A 113 8.58 2.68 6.23
CA TRP A 113 9.19 3.20 5.00
C TRP A 113 9.69 4.63 5.14
N LEU A 114 9.02 5.48 5.92
CA LEU A 114 9.52 6.82 6.23
C LEU A 114 10.77 6.75 7.10
N PHE A 115 10.82 5.86 8.09
CA PHE A 115 12.01 5.64 8.89
C PHE A 115 13.18 5.17 8.03
N ALA A 116 12.96 4.17 7.17
CA ALA A 116 13.96 3.70 6.21
C ALA A 116 14.44 4.82 5.28
N ASN A 117 13.53 5.70 4.83
CA ASN A 117 13.87 6.86 4.02
C ASN A 117 14.79 7.85 4.76
N VAL A 118 14.48 8.18 6.02
CA VAL A 118 15.33 9.05 6.85
C VAL A 118 16.72 8.45 6.99
N VAL A 119 16.81 7.16 7.32
CA VAL A 119 18.07 6.44 7.45
C VAL A 119 18.86 6.46 6.12
N ALA A 120 18.20 6.19 5.00
CA ALA A 120 18.82 6.23 3.67
C ALA A 120 19.35 7.63 3.30
N VAL A 121 18.61 8.67 3.65
CA VAL A 121 19.02 10.07 3.44
C VAL A 121 20.22 10.42 4.31
N ASP A 122 20.25 10.00 5.57
CA ASP A 122 21.36 10.29 6.48
C ASP A 122 22.64 9.55 6.07
N PHE A 123 22.55 8.29 5.64
CA PHE A 123 23.69 7.57 5.06
C PHE A 123 24.28 8.30 3.84
N ARG A 124 23.42 8.90 2.99
CA ARG A 124 23.87 9.69 1.84
C ARG A 124 24.44 11.07 2.19
N LYS A 125 24.10 11.62 3.35
CA LYS A 125 24.72 12.86 3.84
C LYS A 125 26.10 12.59 4.46
N ALA A 126 26.30 11.40 5.03
CA ALA A 126 27.55 11.01 5.68
C ALA A 126 28.63 10.50 4.72
N ALA A 127 28.25 10.08 3.50
CA ALA A 127 29.13 9.58 2.44
C ALA A 127 29.46 10.68 1.41
#